data_AF-A0A7V3K290-F1
#
_entry.id   AF-A0A7V3K290-F1
#
_cell.length_a   1.000
_cell.length_b   1.000
_cell.length_c   1.000
_cell.angle_alpha   90.00
_cell.angle_beta   90.00
_cell.angle_gamma   90.00
#
_symmetry.space_group_name_H-M   'P 1'
#
loop_
_entity.id
_entity.type
_entity.pdbx_description
1 polymer ?
#
loop_
_entity_poly.entity_id
_entity_poly.type
_entity_poly.pdbx_seq_one_letter_code
_entity_poly.pdbx_strand_id
1 'polypeptide(L)' 'MPHLGVPELLIILVIIIIIFGVGRLPEIGGAIGKGIREFRKAQEEPEKLPPAPSKEEKEETQAK' A
#
# COMPACT_ATOMS: atom_id res chain seq x y z
N MET A 1 22.12 25.23 16.29
CA MET A 1 22.05 23.80 15.91
C MET A 1 21.23 23.74 14.63
N PRO A 2 21.63 22.99 13.59
CA PRO A 2 20.79 22.85 12.41
C PRO A 2 19.45 22.26 12.85
N HIS A 3 18.39 23.05 12.74
CA HIS A 3 17.04 22.59 13.01
C HIS A 3 16.58 21.87 11.76
N LEU A 4 16.32 20.57 11.87
CA LEU A 4 15.65 19.82 10.80
C LEU A 4 14.20 20.30 10.76
N GLY A 5 14.00 21.43 10.10
CA GLY A 5 12.69 21.99 9.85
C GLY A 5 12.00 21.26 8.73
N VAL A 6 10.72 21.60 8.55
CA VAL A 6 9.94 21.19 7.38
C VAL A 6 10.67 21.52 6.06
N PRO A 7 11.36 22.66 5.89
CA PRO A 7 12.07 22.98 4.64
C PRO A 7 13.20 21.99 4.29
N GLU A 8 14.06 21.64 5.27
CA GLU A 8 15.16 20.70 5.07
C GLU A 8 14.66 19.30 4.71
N LEU A 9 13.58 18.85 5.37
CA LEU A 9 12.95 17.56 5.06
C LEU A 9 12.40 17.53 3.63
N LEU A 10 11.84 18.65 3.15
CA LEU A 10 11.31 18.78 1.80
C LEU A 10 12.42 18.72 0.75
N ILE A 11 13.57 19.35 1.01
CA ILE A 11 14.75 19.25 0.14
C ILE A 11 15.23 17.80 0.02
N ILE A 12 15.34 17.08 1.14
CA ILE A 12 15.72 15.66 1.15
C ILE A 12 14.70 14.82 0.37
N LEU A 13 13.41 15.07 0.56
CA LEU A 13 12.33 14.38 -0.15
C LEU A 13 12.45 14.58 -1.67
N VAL A 14 12.75 15.79 -2.12
CA VAL A 14 12.96 16.09 -3.56
C VAL A 14 14.14 15.30 -4.11
N ILE A 15 15.26 15.22 -3.39
CA ILE A 15 16.43 14.42 -3.82
C ILE A 15 16.07 12.94 -3.96
N ILE A 16 15.36 12.39 -2.98
CA ILE A 16 14.87 11.00 -3.00
C ILE A 16 13.97 10.78 -4.23
N ILE A 17 13.06 11.71 -4.50
CA ILE A 17 12.18 11.66 -5.67
C ILE A 17 12.96 11.71 -6.99
N ILE A 18 14.07 12.45 -7.08
CA ILE A 18 14.90 12.48 -8.29
C ILE A 18 15.58 11.13 -8.51
N ILE A 19 16.08 10.49 -7.44
CA ILE A 19 16.77 9.19 -7.52
C ILE A 19 15.79 8.07 -7.89
N PHE A 20 14.65 8.00 -7.20
CA PHE A 20 13.68 6.92 -7.38
C PHE A 20 12.63 7.22 -8.46
N GLY A 21 12.42 8.48 -8.81
CA GLY A 21 11.35 8.96 -9.70
C GLY A 21 10.02 9.24 -8.98
N VAL A 22 9.26 10.22 -9.48
CA VAL A 22 7.94 10.62 -8.93
C VAL A 22 6.90 9.50 -8.91
N GLY A 23 7.03 8.50 -9.78
CA GLY A 23 6.09 7.37 -9.88
C GLY A 23 6.30 6.28 -8.83
N ARG A 24 7.50 6.15 -8.26
CA ARG A 24 7.79 5.06 -7.30
C ARG A 24 7.25 5.35 -5.90
N LEU A 25 7.19 6.61 -5.50
CA LEU A 25 6.66 7.03 -4.21
C LEU A 25 5.18 6.59 -3.98
N PRO A 26 4.23 6.85 -4.91
CA PRO A 26 2.85 6.40 -4.74
C PRO A 26 2.69 4.88 -4.87
N GLU A 27 3.52 4.21 -5.68
CA GLU A 27 3.53 2.75 -5.80
C GLU A 27 3.89 2.08 -4.46
N ILE A 28 5.00 2.53 -3.85
CA ILE A 28 5.47 2.05 -2.54
C ILE A 28 4.49 2.45 -1.43
N GLY A 29 4.05 3.71 -1.41
CA GLY A 29 3.08 4.21 -0.44
C GLY A 29 1.74 3.47 -0.51
N GLY A 30 1.28 3.11 -1.70
CA GLY A 30 0.08 2.31 -1.91
C GLY A 30 0.21 0.89 -1.36
N ALA A 31 1.35 0.24 -1.59
CA ALA A 31 1.63 -1.10 -1.05
C ALA A 31 1.73 -1.09 0.48
N ILE A 32 2.49 -0.14 1.04
CA ILE A 32 2.63 0.04 2.49
C ILE A 32 1.28 0.40 3.12
N GLY A 33 0.52 1.30 2.51
CA GLY A 33 -0.78 1.75 3.02
C GLY A 33 -1.81 0.61 3.08
N LYS A 34 -1.83 -0.28 2.08
CA LYS A 34 -2.64 -1.50 2.11
C LYS A 34 -2.23 -2.42 3.25
N GLY A 35 -0.93 -2.68 3.40
CA GLY A 35 -0.42 -3.52 4.48
C GLY A 35 -0.73 -2.95 5.88
N ILE A 36 -0.58 -1.63 6.07
CA ILE A 36 -0.96 -0.96 7.32
C ILE A 36 -2.46 -1.09 7.55
N ARG A 37 -3.30 -0.89 6.52
CA ARG A 37 -4.76 -1.00 6.65
C ARG A 37 -5.21 -2.41 7.03
N GLU A 38 -4.63 -3.44 6.41
CA GLU A 38 -4.88 -4.83 6.74
C GLU A 38 -4.40 -5.16 8.15
N PHE A 39 -3.22 -4.66 8.55
CA PHE A 39 -2.67 -4.81 9.89
C PHE A 39 -3.56 -4.14 10.96
N ARG A 40 -4.03 -2.92 10.70
CA ARG A 40 -4.99 -2.22 11.59
C ARG A 40 -6.29 -3.04 11.71
N LYS A 41 -6.85 -3.50 10.59
CA LYS A 41 -8.08 -4.31 10.58
C LYS A 41 -7.93 -5.62 11.37
N ALA A 42 -6.80 -6.30 11.23
CA ALA A 42 -6.50 -7.52 11.98
C ALA A 42 -6.33 -7.26 13.49
N GLN A 43 -5.86 -6.07 13.88
CA GLN A 43 -5.79 -5.68 15.28
C GLN A 43 -7.13 -5.24 15.87
N GLU A 44 -8.02 -4.64 15.08
CA GLU A 44 -9.34 -4.15 15.54
C GLU A 44 -10.43 -5.22 15.50
N GLU A 45 -10.38 -6.20 14.58
CA GLU A 45 -11.35 -7.29 14.45
C GLU A 45 -10.67 -8.68 14.57
N PRO A 46 -10.38 -9.17 15.79
CA PRO A 46 -9.90 -10.55 15.96
C PRO A 46 -10.96 -11.62 15.64
N GLU A 47 -12.25 -11.26 15.47
CA GLU A 47 -13.37 -12.22 15.48
C GLU A 47 -14.21 -12.28 14.19
N LYS A 48 -13.89 -11.49 13.15
CA LYS A 48 -14.65 -11.49 11.89
C LYS A 48 -13.74 -11.51 10.66
N LEU A 49 -13.14 -12.67 10.41
CA LEU A 49 -12.66 -13.02 9.06
C LEU A 49 -13.86 -13.59 8.27
N PRO A 50 -14.50 -12.84 7.35
CA PRO A 50 -15.28 -13.48 6.30
C PRO A 50 -14.34 -14.36 5.45
N PRO A 51 -14.81 -15.51 4.94
CA PRO A 51 -14.00 -16.38 4.11
C PRO A 51 -13.45 -15.60 2.92
N ALA A 52 -12.15 -15.75 2.68
CA ALA A 52 -11.44 -15.14 1.56
C ALA A 52 -12.22 -15.38 0.24
N PRO A 53 -12.26 -14.40 -0.69
CA PRO A 53 -12.98 -14.58 -1.93
C PRO A 53 -12.30 -15.70 -2.71
N SER A 54 -13.00 -16.83 -2.80
CA SER A 54 -12.75 -17.86 -3.78
C SER A 54 -12.76 -17.18 -5.15
N LYS A 55 -11.63 -17.27 -5.84
CA LYS A 55 -11.56 -17.06 -7.28
C LYS A 55 -12.42 -18.16 -7.91
N GLU A 56 -13.71 -17.89 -8.09
CA GLU A 56 -14.54 -18.65 -9.01
C GLU A 56 -14.15 -18.23 -10.42
N GLU A 57 -13.16 -18.95 -10.93
CA GLU A 57 -12.92 -19.17 -12.34
C GLU A 57 -14.23 -19.72 -12.93
N LYS A 58 -14.98 -18.87 -13.63
CA LYS A 58 -16.11 -19.32 -14.45
C LYS A 58 -15.55 -20.06 -15.65
N GLU A 59 -15.41 -21.37 -15.48
CA GLU A 59 -15.28 -22.34 -16.56
C GLU A 59 -16.59 -22.35 -17.37
N GLU A 60 -16.67 -21.49 -18.39
CA GLU A 60 -17.50 -21.77 -19.56
C GLU A 60 -16.88 -22.98 -20.27
N THR A 61 -17.48 -24.16 -20.19
CA THR A 61 -17.73 -25.08 -21.34
C THR A 61 -18.50 -26.33 -20.86
N GLN A 62 -19.83 -26.32 -20.95
CA GLN A 62 -20.68 -27.51 -21.06
C GLN A 62 -22.05 -27.05 -21.56
N ALA A 63 -22.74 -27.60 -22.55
CA ALA A 63 -22.50 -28.58 -23.60
C ALA A 63 -23.63 -28.33 -24.62
N LYS A 64 -23.34 -28.53 -25.91
CA LYS A 64 -24.33 -28.80 -26.95
C LYS A 64 -24.08 -30.22 -27.45
#